data_AF-L7JQB4-F1
#
_entry.id   AF-L7JQB4-F1
#
_cell.length_a   1.000
_cell.length_b   1.000
_cell.length_c   1.000
_cell.angle_alpha   90.00
_cell.angle_beta   90.00
_cell.angle_gamma   90.00
#
_symmetry.space_group_name_H-M   'P 1'
#
loop_
_entity.id
_entity.type
_entity.pdbx_description
1 polymer ?
#
loop_
_entity_poly.entity_id
_entity_poly.type
_entity_poly.pdbx_seq_one_letter_code
_entity_poly.pdbx_strand_id
1 'polypeptide(L)'
;MFTSQDVPLSKEWDEKRERLLKEGMEADAVRLDTESCIKEAMRFADEVAKAGNDWRPIRARDLKFSASSLYYMAMLLRTAPMQSHNAGFMAKQMFLSAGEMGYGPAIITNASLVLNDVSRRPKPQLPPRNKAIDFWSIMDRFTRYARSAKQDPNIMTLSGILAMYQGDNAKATKLLLAAEQAGRTQAARQGDRRPPPRAEADSPAKPGAIRVHSRKRLPRWDLEVRTLLVLGTLLENSGQRDAAITAFSTAANELQVPEAHYHLALLLSPDDPEREEHLSVAALSGVEGAFVPLAEMEGKKAVAAKAAGSREKSAHHRAMAQQWLDLALHALDTGK
;
A
#
# COMPACT_ATOMS: atom_id res chain seq x y z
N MET A 1 10.48 26.18 1.94
CA MET A 1 11.06 26.09 0.58
C MET A 1 12.35 25.29 0.71
N PHE A 2 12.62 24.34 -0.20
CA PHE A 2 13.89 23.59 -0.19
C PHE A 2 14.95 24.30 -1.03
N THR A 3 16.20 23.97 -0.78
CA THR A 3 17.40 24.43 -1.48
C THR A 3 18.29 23.23 -1.85
N SER A 4 19.39 23.45 -2.56
CA SER A 4 20.39 22.40 -2.82
C SER A 4 21.00 21.80 -1.56
N GLN A 5 20.98 22.51 -0.42
CA GLN A 5 21.45 21.98 0.87
C GLN A 5 20.52 20.91 1.45
N ASP A 6 19.27 20.82 0.96
CA ASP A 6 18.31 19.80 1.38
C ASP A 6 18.43 18.49 0.58
N VAL A 7 19.35 18.43 -0.39
CA VAL A 7 19.60 17.20 -1.16
C VAL A 7 20.42 16.23 -0.30
N PRO A 8 19.97 14.97 -0.13
CA PRO A 8 20.69 13.98 0.68
C PRO A 8 22.10 13.67 0.21
N LEU A 9 22.95 13.21 1.12
CA LEU A 9 24.34 12.81 0.84
C LEU A 9 24.43 11.50 0.05
N SER A 10 25.54 11.28 -0.66
CA SER A 10 25.73 10.13 -1.56
C SER A 10 25.37 8.77 -0.96
N LYS A 11 25.83 8.51 0.27
CA LYS A 11 25.59 7.23 0.95
C LYS A 11 24.09 6.89 1.02
N GLU A 12 23.24 7.88 1.25
CA GLU A 12 21.80 7.67 1.36
C GLU A 12 21.17 7.30 0.02
N TRP A 13 21.61 7.93 -1.06
CA TRP A 13 21.15 7.61 -2.42
C TRP A 13 21.52 6.17 -2.81
N ASP A 14 22.74 5.74 -2.46
CA ASP A 14 23.20 4.37 -2.70
C ASP A 14 22.35 3.35 -1.92
N GLU A 15 22.13 3.57 -0.62
CA GLU A 15 21.30 2.69 0.23
C GLU A 15 19.84 2.61 -0.29
N LYS A 16 19.28 3.73 -0.73
CA LYS A 16 17.92 3.80 -1.28
C LYS A 16 17.83 3.10 -2.64
N ARG A 17 18.85 3.25 -3.48
CA ARG A 17 18.94 2.57 -4.78
C ARG A 17 19.06 1.07 -4.61
N GLU A 18 19.91 0.59 -3.69
CA GLU A 18 20.02 -0.83 -3.35
C GLU A 18 18.69 -1.41 -2.86
N ARG A 19 17.92 -0.64 -2.09
CA ARG A 19 16.59 -1.05 -1.65
C ARG A 19 15.61 -1.20 -2.81
N LEU A 20 15.54 -0.21 -3.69
CA LEU A 20 14.69 -0.29 -4.89
C LEU A 20 15.08 -1.47 -5.79
N LEU A 21 16.37 -1.77 -5.91
CA LEU A 21 16.86 -2.96 -6.61
C LEU A 21 16.34 -4.25 -5.97
N LYS A 22 16.43 -4.37 -4.63
CA LYS A 22 15.90 -5.54 -3.89
C LYS A 22 14.37 -5.68 -4.01
N GLU A 23 13.67 -4.58 -4.27
CA GLU A 23 12.23 -4.54 -4.51
C GLU A 23 11.84 -4.83 -5.97
N GLY A 24 12.82 -5.10 -6.85
CA GLY A 24 12.58 -5.47 -8.25
C GLY A 24 12.44 -4.29 -9.20
N MET A 25 12.75 -3.06 -8.78
CA MET A 25 12.76 -1.87 -9.65
C MET A 25 14.06 -1.72 -10.46
N GLU A 26 14.59 -2.82 -11.00
CA GLU A 26 15.90 -2.87 -11.66
C GLU A 26 16.01 -1.94 -12.88
N ALA A 27 14.96 -1.90 -13.72
CA ALA A 27 14.95 -1.09 -14.93
C ALA A 27 15.04 0.42 -14.65
N ASP A 28 14.49 0.87 -13.53
CA ASP A 28 14.55 2.27 -13.10
C ASP A 28 15.84 2.54 -12.31
N ALA A 29 16.27 1.60 -11.46
CA ALA A 29 17.44 1.75 -10.58
C ALA A 29 18.79 1.75 -11.29
N VAL A 30 18.89 1.17 -12.49
CA VAL A 30 20.14 1.13 -13.28
C VAL A 30 20.38 2.42 -14.08
N ARG A 31 19.37 3.30 -14.21
CA ARG A 31 19.39 4.34 -15.23
C ARG A 31 20.25 5.57 -14.93
N LEU A 32 20.45 5.90 -13.66
CA LEU A 32 21.28 7.03 -13.24
C LEU A 32 22.21 6.57 -12.13
N ASP A 33 23.51 6.88 -12.30
CA ASP A 33 24.46 6.76 -11.20
C ASP A 33 24.12 7.79 -10.11
N THR A 34 24.59 7.51 -8.89
CA THR A 34 24.28 8.30 -7.70
C THR A 34 24.78 9.74 -7.82
N GLU A 35 25.94 9.96 -8.42
CA GLU A 35 26.51 11.31 -8.59
C GLU A 35 25.65 12.15 -9.54
N SER A 36 25.23 11.57 -10.66
CA SER A 36 24.29 12.20 -11.59
C SER A 36 22.95 12.55 -10.93
N CYS A 37 22.41 11.67 -10.10
CA CYS A 37 21.16 11.93 -9.35
C CYS A 37 21.30 13.13 -8.42
N ILE A 38 22.38 13.18 -7.62
CA ILE A 38 22.62 14.27 -6.67
C ILE A 38 22.77 15.60 -7.42
N LYS A 39 23.59 15.61 -8.46
CA LYS A 39 23.84 16.81 -9.27
C LYS A 39 22.55 17.35 -9.90
N GLU A 40 21.74 16.50 -10.50
CA GLU A 40 20.47 16.91 -11.11
C GLU A 40 19.42 17.31 -10.06
N ALA A 41 19.41 16.66 -8.89
CA ALA A 41 18.54 17.04 -7.77
C ALA A 41 18.92 18.41 -7.20
N MET A 42 20.21 18.70 -7.05
CA MET A 42 20.71 20.03 -6.63
C MET A 42 20.33 21.10 -7.66
N ARG A 43 20.55 20.83 -8.95
CA ARG A 43 20.13 21.73 -10.03
C ARG A 43 18.64 22.00 -9.97
N PHE A 44 17.82 20.97 -9.79
CA PHE A 44 16.37 21.12 -9.64
C PHE A 44 16.02 21.96 -8.42
N ALA A 45 16.65 21.70 -7.27
CA ALA A 45 16.42 22.42 -6.03
C ALA A 45 16.71 23.92 -6.16
N ASP A 46 17.84 24.28 -6.79
CA ASP A 46 18.24 25.66 -7.01
C ASP A 46 17.26 26.39 -7.95
N GLU A 47 16.81 25.74 -9.03
CA GLU A 47 15.87 26.35 -9.97
C GLU A 47 14.47 26.56 -9.36
N VAL A 48 14.01 25.63 -8.52
CA VAL A 48 12.76 25.82 -7.76
C VAL A 48 12.92 26.97 -6.74
N ALA A 49 14.05 27.01 -6.02
CA ALA A 49 14.31 28.05 -5.04
C ALA A 49 14.35 29.45 -5.69
N LYS A 50 15.00 29.58 -6.86
CA LYS A 50 15.02 30.82 -7.66
C LYS A 50 13.63 31.23 -8.12
N ALA A 51 12.81 30.27 -8.55
CA ALA A 51 11.46 30.54 -9.06
C ALA A 51 10.46 30.92 -7.96
N GLY A 52 10.70 30.55 -6.70
CA GLY A 52 9.83 30.94 -5.62
C GLY A 52 8.44 30.31 -5.70
N ASN A 53 7.40 31.12 -5.40
CA ASN A 53 6.00 30.74 -5.59
C ASN A 53 5.59 30.65 -7.07
N ASP A 54 6.42 31.13 -8.00
CA ASP A 54 6.15 31.07 -9.43
C ASP A 54 6.64 29.78 -10.08
N TRP A 55 7.18 28.82 -9.29
CA TRP A 55 7.52 27.51 -9.82
C TRP A 55 6.28 26.83 -10.41
N ARG A 56 6.34 26.58 -11.72
CA ARG A 56 5.34 25.77 -12.41
C ARG A 56 6.01 24.48 -12.86
N PRO A 57 5.44 23.31 -12.59
CA PRO A 57 6.10 22.06 -12.92
C PRO A 57 6.43 21.91 -14.42
N ILE A 58 5.71 22.60 -15.31
CA ILE A 58 6.01 22.70 -16.74
C ILE A 58 7.37 23.36 -17.06
N ARG A 59 7.87 24.26 -16.20
CA ARG A 59 9.18 24.91 -16.36
C ARG A 59 10.33 23.91 -16.33
N ALA A 60 10.14 22.74 -15.72
CA ALA A 60 11.15 21.69 -15.74
C ALA A 60 11.51 21.25 -17.17
N ARG A 61 10.54 21.31 -18.10
CA ARG A 61 10.77 21.05 -19.52
C ARG A 61 11.69 22.10 -20.14
N ASP A 62 11.45 23.38 -19.85
CA ASP A 62 12.23 24.51 -20.37
C ASP A 62 13.68 24.45 -19.85
N LEU A 63 13.85 23.95 -18.62
CA LEU A 63 15.14 23.71 -17.98
C LEU A 63 15.80 22.38 -18.36
N LYS A 64 15.30 21.71 -19.42
CA LYS A 64 15.86 20.48 -19.98
C LYS A 64 15.98 19.31 -18.99
N PHE A 65 15.14 19.26 -17.96
CA PHE A 65 15.04 18.05 -17.15
C PHE A 65 14.34 16.95 -17.94
N SER A 66 14.76 15.70 -17.75
CA SER A 66 14.05 14.54 -18.27
C SER A 66 12.94 14.13 -17.30
N ALA A 67 11.72 13.94 -17.80
CA ALA A 67 10.57 13.59 -16.96
C ALA A 67 10.78 12.27 -16.20
N SER A 68 11.45 11.32 -16.83
CA SER A 68 11.79 10.03 -16.23
C SER A 68 12.91 10.16 -15.18
N SER A 69 13.87 11.08 -15.37
CA SER A 69 14.90 11.35 -14.35
C SER A 69 14.29 12.02 -13.11
N LEU A 70 13.38 12.99 -13.32
CA LEU A 70 12.64 13.61 -12.22
C LEU A 70 11.82 12.58 -11.45
N TYR A 71 11.11 11.69 -12.15
CA TYR A 71 10.36 10.61 -11.51
C TYR A 71 11.27 9.70 -10.68
N TYR A 72 12.40 9.26 -11.22
CA TYR A 72 13.31 8.37 -10.52
C TYR A 72 13.95 9.03 -9.30
N MET A 73 14.45 10.25 -9.42
CA MET A 73 14.98 11.01 -8.29
C MET A 73 13.91 11.22 -7.20
N ALA A 74 12.67 11.50 -7.60
CA ALA A 74 11.55 11.64 -6.69
C ALA A 74 11.25 10.33 -5.93
N MET A 75 11.32 9.18 -6.61
CA MET A 75 11.18 7.87 -5.98
C MET A 75 12.26 7.67 -4.92
N LEU A 76 13.54 7.86 -5.25
CA LEU A 76 14.64 7.72 -4.29
C LEU A 76 14.46 8.64 -3.08
N LEU A 77 14.14 9.92 -3.30
CA LEU A 77 13.90 10.86 -2.20
C LEU A 77 12.76 10.42 -1.28
N ARG A 78 11.71 9.78 -1.83
CA ARG A 78 10.57 9.26 -1.05
C ARG A 78 10.77 7.88 -0.43
N THR A 79 11.70 7.07 -0.92
CA THR A 79 11.99 5.75 -0.35
C THR A 79 12.41 5.90 1.11
N ALA A 80 11.78 5.11 1.98
CA ALA A 80 12.08 5.12 3.41
C ALA A 80 13.54 4.70 3.67
N PRO A 81 14.17 5.16 4.76
CA PRO A 81 13.68 6.20 5.66
C PRO A 81 13.70 7.57 4.96
N MET A 82 12.64 8.37 5.18
CA MET A 82 12.60 9.75 4.71
C MET A 82 13.28 10.62 5.76
N GLN A 83 14.48 11.12 5.46
CA GLN A 83 15.33 11.79 6.45
C GLN A 83 14.88 13.22 6.77
N SER A 84 14.27 13.93 5.81
CA SER A 84 13.83 15.30 6.02
C SER A 84 12.48 15.59 5.37
N HIS A 85 11.71 16.50 5.97
CA HIS A 85 10.47 17.01 5.40
C HIS A 85 10.72 17.70 4.05
N ASN A 86 11.85 18.41 3.91
CA ASN A 86 12.24 19.11 2.69
C ASN A 86 12.51 18.14 1.53
N ALA A 87 13.15 16.99 1.78
CA ALA A 87 13.32 15.94 0.77
C ALA A 87 11.97 15.40 0.28
N GLY A 88 11.00 15.24 1.20
CA GLY A 88 9.62 14.88 0.85
C GLY A 88 8.92 15.93 -0.03
N PHE A 89 9.09 17.22 0.28
CA PHE A 89 8.54 18.31 -0.54
C PHE A 89 9.22 18.38 -1.91
N MET A 90 10.54 18.20 -1.98
CA MET A 90 11.31 18.13 -3.23
C MET A 90 10.86 16.99 -4.12
N ALA A 91 10.73 15.77 -3.56
CA ALA A 91 10.19 14.62 -4.27
C ALA A 91 8.80 14.89 -4.85
N LYS A 92 7.90 15.52 -4.06
CA LYS A 92 6.57 15.91 -4.54
C LYS A 92 6.66 16.85 -5.75
N GLN A 93 7.51 17.88 -5.71
CA GLN A 93 7.67 18.81 -6.83
C GLN A 93 8.23 18.13 -8.08
N MET A 94 9.19 17.20 -7.92
CA MET A 94 9.72 16.41 -9.02
C MET A 94 8.65 15.49 -9.65
N PHE A 95 7.83 14.80 -8.84
CA PHE A 95 6.70 14.01 -9.34
C PHE A 95 5.68 14.87 -10.10
N LEU A 96 5.31 16.04 -9.56
CA LEU A 96 4.38 16.94 -10.23
C LEU A 96 4.93 17.42 -11.58
N SER A 97 6.22 17.72 -11.64
CA SER A 97 6.92 18.16 -12.85
C SER A 97 6.96 17.06 -13.90
N ALA A 98 7.37 15.85 -13.52
CA ALA A 98 7.34 14.69 -14.40
C ALA A 98 5.92 14.39 -14.93
N GLY A 99 4.91 14.52 -14.07
CA GLY A 99 3.51 14.36 -14.44
C GLY A 99 3.03 15.42 -15.43
N GLU A 100 3.40 16.69 -15.25
CA GLU A 100 3.09 17.79 -16.20
C GLU A 100 3.73 17.60 -17.56
N MET A 101 4.90 16.96 -17.58
CA MET A 101 5.57 16.60 -18.81
C MET A 101 4.92 15.42 -19.54
N GLY A 102 3.89 14.78 -18.96
CA GLY A 102 3.16 13.66 -19.55
C GLY A 102 3.72 12.28 -19.20
N TYR A 103 4.63 12.18 -18.22
CA TYR A 103 5.23 10.90 -17.84
C TYR A 103 4.23 10.03 -17.07
N GLY A 104 3.77 8.94 -17.71
CA GLY A 104 2.73 8.05 -17.20
C GLY A 104 2.93 7.58 -15.75
N PRO A 105 4.09 7.00 -15.39
CA PRO A 105 4.37 6.58 -14.02
C PRO A 105 4.22 7.71 -13.00
N ALA A 106 4.67 8.93 -13.32
CA ALA A 106 4.49 10.08 -12.44
C ALA A 106 3.02 10.50 -12.30
N ILE A 107 2.22 10.39 -13.36
CA ILE A 107 0.77 10.67 -13.31
C ILE A 107 0.07 9.68 -12.37
N ILE A 108 0.38 8.39 -12.49
CA ILE A 108 -0.16 7.32 -11.63
C ILE A 108 0.28 7.56 -10.17
N THR A 109 1.57 7.80 -9.92
CA THR A 109 2.10 8.04 -8.57
C THR A 109 1.49 9.28 -7.93
N ASN A 110 1.37 10.40 -8.65
CA ASN A 110 0.70 11.59 -8.12
C ASN A 110 -0.76 11.32 -7.73
N ALA A 111 -1.52 10.62 -8.58
CA ALA A 111 -2.91 10.25 -8.29
C ALA A 111 -2.99 9.31 -7.07
N SER A 112 -2.10 8.32 -7.00
CA SER A 112 -2.02 7.39 -5.86
C SER A 112 -1.76 8.12 -4.54
N LEU A 113 -0.82 9.07 -4.54
CA LEU A 113 -0.46 9.88 -3.38
C LEU A 113 -1.63 10.74 -2.90
N VAL A 114 -2.27 11.50 -3.79
CA VAL A 114 -3.39 12.37 -3.37
C VAL A 114 -4.61 11.57 -2.90
N LEU A 115 -4.85 10.38 -3.46
CA LEU A 115 -5.89 9.48 -2.97
C LEU A 115 -5.52 8.84 -1.63
N ASN A 116 -4.23 8.61 -1.37
CA ASN A 116 -3.75 8.14 -0.07
C ASN A 116 -3.91 9.22 1.02
N ASP A 117 -3.70 10.49 0.67
CA ASP A 117 -3.98 11.62 1.56
C ASP A 117 -5.47 11.73 1.90
N VAL A 118 -6.36 11.28 1.01
CA VAL A 118 -7.81 11.19 1.30
C VAL A 118 -8.13 10.04 2.25
N SER A 119 -7.52 8.86 2.10
CA SER A 119 -7.77 7.71 3.01
C SER A 119 -7.32 7.98 4.44
N ARG A 120 -6.29 8.81 4.64
CA ARG A 120 -5.76 9.13 5.97
C ARG A 120 -6.60 10.13 6.75
N ARG A 121 -7.67 10.67 6.16
CA ARG A 121 -8.56 11.62 6.85
C ARG A 121 -9.49 10.86 7.79
N PRO A 122 -9.87 11.43 8.95
CA PRO A 122 -10.87 10.82 9.84
C PRO A 122 -12.19 10.50 9.14
N LYS A 123 -12.56 11.32 8.15
CA LYS A 123 -13.66 11.07 7.23
C LYS A 123 -13.14 11.08 5.80
N PRO A 124 -12.83 9.91 5.20
CA PRO A 124 -12.34 9.83 3.84
C PRO A 124 -13.39 10.32 2.84
N GLN A 125 -13.21 11.55 2.36
CA GLN A 125 -14.08 12.16 1.36
C GLN A 125 -13.27 13.03 0.41
N LEU A 126 -13.67 13.06 -0.87
CA LEU A 126 -13.04 13.92 -1.87
C LEU A 126 -13.20 15.39 -1.44
N PRO A 127 -12.12 16.20 -1.53
CA PRO A 127 -12.23 17.61 -1.22
C PRO A 127 -13.11 18.33 -2.25
N PRO A 128 -13.87 19.38 -1.85
CA PRO A 128 -14.61 20.21 -2.80
C PRO A 128 -13.69 20.81 -3.87
N ARG A 129 -14.17 20.90 -5.12
CA ARG A 129 -13.34 21.31 -6.27
C ARG A 129 -12.75 22.71 -6.13
N ASN A 130 -13.49 23.63 -5.53
CA ASN A 130 -13.06 25.00 -5.26
C ASN A 130 -12.07 25.13 -4.09
N LYS A 131 -11.90 24.11 -3.25
CA LYS A 131 -11.02 24.14 -2.06
C LYS A 131 -9.69 23.40 -2.25
N ALA A 132 -9.55 22.61 -3.31
CA ALA A 132 -8.38 21.77 -3.53
C ALA A 132 -8.00 21.73 -5.01
N ILE A 133 -7.62 22.89 -5.56
CA ILE A 133 -7.29 23.06 -6.98
C ILE A 133 -6.19 22.06 -7.41
N ASP A 134 -5.13 21.91 -6.62
CA ASP A 134 -4.03 20.99 -6.92
C ASP A 134 -4.48 19.53 -6.99
N PHE A 135 -5.32 19.09 -6.05
CA PHE A 135 -5.89 17.74 -6.04
C PHE A 135 -6.62 17.47 -7.36
N TRP A 136 -7.52 18.37 -7.75
CA TRP A 136 -8.33 18.17 -8.95
C TRP A 136 -7.52 18.34 -10.24
N SER A 137 -6.50 19.19 -10.26
CA SER A 137 -5.54 19.28 -11.37
C SER A 137 -4.82 17.94 -11.62
N ILE A 138 -4.38 17.28 -10.54
CA ILE A 138 -3.76 15.94 -10.60
C ILE A 138 -4.78 14.90 -11.10
N MET A 139 -5.99 14.90 -10.54
CA MET A 139 -7.03 13.92 -10.92
C MET A 139 -7.54 14.11 -12.35
N ASP A 140 -7.64 15.35 -12.84
CA ASP A 140 -8.02 15.66 -14.23
C ASP A 140 -6.93 15.17 -15.20
N ARG A 141 -5.66 15.28 -14.82
CA ARG A 141 -4.54 14.73 -15.60
C ARG A 141 -4.54 13.21 -15.62
N PHE A 142 -4.71 12.59 -14.46
CA PHE A 142 -4.88 11.14 -14.34
C PHE A 142 -6.04 10.63 -15.19
N THR A 143 -7.22 11.26 -15.10
CA THR A 143 -8.40 10.86 -15.86
C THR A 143 -8.18 10.96 -17.36
N ARG A 144 -7.45 11.97 -17.85
CA ARG A 144 -7.07 12.07 -19.27
C ARG A 144 -6.12 10.95 -19.68
N TYR A 145 -5.07 10.69 -18.89
CA TYR A 145 -4.11 9.62 -19.15
C TYR A 145 -4.76 8.22 -19.11
N ALA A 146 -5.70 8.00 -18.19
CA ALA A 146 -6.46 6.76 -18.07
C ALA A 146 -7.26 6.39 -19.32
N ARG A 147 -7.65 7.39 -20.14
CA ARG A 147 -8.39 7.14 -21.40
C ARG A 147 -7.52 6.45 -22.46
N SER A 148 -6.21 6.67 -22.47
CA SER A 148 -5.29 6.04 -23.42
C SER A 148 -4.70 4.73 -22.91
N ALA A 149 -4.54 4.57 -21.59
CA ALA A 149 -3.90 3.39 -20.99
C ALA A 149 -4.91 2.50 -20.25
N LYS A 150 -6.03 2.17 -20.91
CA LYS A 150 -7.18 1.48 -20.30
C LYS A 150 -6.89 0.06 -19.79
N GLN A 151 -5.84 -0.59 -20.29
CA GLN A 151 -5.50 -1.98 -19.91
C GLN A 151 -4.50 -2.06 -18.75
N ASP A 152 -4.01 -0.92 -18.25
CA ASP A 152 -3.05 -0.88 -17.16
C ASP A 152 -3.76 -1.17 -15.81
N PRO A 153 -3.36 -2.22 -15.07
CA PRO A 153 -3.99 -2.57 -13.79
C PRO A 153 -3.84 -1.45 -12.74
N ASN A 154 -2.76 -0.67 -12.76
CA ASN A 154 -2.58 0.47 -11.86
C ASN A 154 -3.64 1.56 -12.11
N ILE A 155 -3.94 1.84 -13.39
CA ILE A 155 -4.98 2.81 -13.77
C ILE A 155 -6.36 2.33 -13.33
N MET A 156 -6.68 1.06 -13.55
CA MET A 156 -7.96 0.50 -13.13
C MET A 156 -8.11 0.55 -11.60
N THR A 157 -7.04 0.25 -10.86
CA THR A 157 -7.01 0.33 -9.39
C THR A 157 -7.35 1.73 -8.89
N LEU A 158 -6.63 2.75 -9.38
CA LEU A 158 -6.86 4.14 -8.96
C LEU A 158 -8.22 4.67 -9.42
N SER A 159 -8.70 4.24 -10.59
CA SER A 159 -10.05 4.58 -11.07
C SER A 159 -11.13 3.97 -10.19
N GLY A 160 -10.93 2.73 -9.71
CA GLY A 160 -11.83 2.06 -8.77
C GLY A 160 -11.88 2.76 -7.41
N ILE A 161 -10.72 3.14 -6.88
CA ILE A 161 -10.63 3.90 -5.62
C ILE A 161 -11.29 5.28 -5.75
N LEU A 162 -11.10 5.96 -6.89
CA LEU A 162 -11.78 7.23 -7.15
C LEU A 162 -13.31 7.05 -7.18
N ALA A 163 -13.81 6.00 -7.84
CA ALA A 163 -15.24 5.69 -7.87
C ALA A 163 -15.80 5.38 -6.46
N MET A 164 -15.04 4.67 -5.63
CA MET A 164 -15.39 4.41 -4.22
C MET A 164 -15.57 5.72 -3.45
N TYR A 165 -14.63 6.67 -3.55
CA TYR A 165 -14.76 7.97 -2.89
C TYR A 165 -15.84 8.89 -3.50
N GLN A 166 -16.32 8.57 -4.70
CA GLN A 166 -17.49 9.21 -5.30
C GLN A 166 -18.81 8.59 -4.83
N GLY A 167 -18.76 7.52 -4.02
CA GLY A 167 -19.93 6.78 -3.54
C GLY A 167 -20.46 5.73 -4.53
N ASP A 168 -19.76 5.47 -5.63
CA ASP A 168 -20.16 4.49 -6.64
C ASP A 168 -19.43 3.15 -6.40
N ASN A 169 -19.86 2.45 -5.36
CA ASN A 169 -19.27 1.17 -4.94
C ASN A 169 -19.38 0.08 -6.02
N ALA A 170 -20.47 0.07 -6.80
CA ALA A 170 -20.65 -0.92 -7.87
C ALA A 170 -19.60 -0.74 -8.97
N LYS A 171 -19.38 0.50 -9.41
CA LYS A 171 -18.31 0.81 -10.38
C LYS A 171 -16.93 0.58 -9.79
N ALA A 172 -16.72 0.91 -8.52
CA ALA A 172 -15.45 0.65 -7.82
C ALA A 172 -15.10 -0.85 -7.85
N THR A 173 -16.02 -1.72 -7.41
CA THR A 173 -15.84 -3.17 -7.44
C THR A 173 -15.55 -3.68 -8.84
N LYS A 174 -16.31 -3.22 -9.86
CA LYS A 174 -16.09 -3.60 -11.26
C LYS A 174 -14.69 -3.24 -11.75
N LEU A 175 -14.21 -2.03 -11.45
CA LEU A 175 -12.88 -1.57 -11.87
C LEU A 175 -11.76 -2.31 -11.14
N LEU A 176 -11.93 -2.63 -9.86
CA LEU A 176 -10.92 -3.36 -9.08
C LEU A 176 -10.83 -4.84 -9.48
N LEU A 177 -11.96 -5.49 -9.78
CA LEU A 177 -11.97 -6.84 -10.38
C LEU A 177 -11.27 -6.84 -11.74
N ALA A 178 -11.54 -5.83 -12.57
CA ALA A 178 -10.85 -5.70 -13.86
C ALA A 178 -9.33 -5.46 -13.68
N ALA A 179 -8.93 -4.67 -12.67
CA ALA A 179 -7.52 -4.44 -12.35
C ALA A 179 -6.81 -5.74 -11.97
N GLU A 180 -7.45 -6.53 -11.11
CA GLU A 180 -6.96 -7.82 -10.64
C GLU A 180 -6.78 -8.81 -11.79
N GLN A 181 -7.77 -8.91 -12.68
CA GLN A 181 -7.70 -9.74 -13.88
C GLN A 181 -6.63 -9.26 -14.87
N ALA A 182 -6.53 -7.95 -15.11
CA ALA A 182 -5.52 -7.36 -15.99
C ALA A 182 -4.09 -7.62 -15.47
N GLY A 183 -3.89 -7.44 -14.16
CA GLY A 183 -2.61 -7.69 -13.48
C GLY A 183 -2.17 -9.15 -13.59
N ARG A 184 -3.08 -10.11 -13.34
CA ARG A 184 -2.81 -11.55 -13.55
C ARG A 184 -2.44 -11.86 -15.00
N THR A 185 -3.18 -11.29 -15.95
CA THR A 185 -2.92 -11.48 -17.38
C THR A 185 -1.55 -10.94 -17.79
N GLN A 186 -1.17 -9.77 -17.28
CA GLN A 186 0.13 -9.17 -17.52
C GLN A 186 1.26 -10.02 -16.93
N ALA A 187 1.13 -10.47 -15.68
CA ALA A 187 2.12 -11.33 -15.04
C ALA A 187 2.34 -12.65 -15.80
N ALA A 188 1.25 -13.29 -16.25
CA ALA A 188 1.32 -14.50 -17.05
C ALA A 188 2.09 -14.30 -18.37
N ARG A 189 1.92 -13.14 -19.04
CA ARG A 189 2.65 -12.78 -20.26
C ARG A 189 4.13 -12.54 -20.00
N GLN A 190 4.48 -12.02 -18.83
CA GLN A 190 5.86 -11.79 -18.41
C GLN A 190 6.58 -13.07 -17.92
N GLY A 191 5.92 -14.23 -18.04
CA GLY A 191 6.52 -15.52 -17.68
C GLY A 191 6.36 -15.90 -16.20
N ASP A 192 5.61 -15.12 -15.41
CA ASP A 192 5.17 -15.56 -14.08
C ASP A 192 4.07 -16.61 -14.26
N ARG A 193 4.49 -17.86 -14.47
CA ARG A 193 3.61 -19.03 -14.67
C ARG A 193 3.12 -19.64 -13.36
N ARG A 194 3.07 -18.89 -12.26
CA ARG A 194 2.50 -19.43 -11.02
C ARG A 194 1.01 -19.73 -11.23
N PRO A 195 0.55 -20.95 -10.87
CA PRO A 195 -0.87 -21.26 -10.95
C PRO A 195 -1.66 -20.31 -10.02
N PRO A 196 -2.92 -19.98 -10.37
CA PRO A 196 -3.79 -19.26 -9.44
C PRO A 196 -3.88 -20.04 -8.11
N PRO A 197 -4.09 -19.36 -6.97
CA PRO A 197 -4.38 -20.05 -5.72
C PRO A 197 -5.54 -21.02 -5.99
N ARG A 198 -5.25 -22.32 -5.91
CA ARG A 198 -6.30 -23.33 -5.98
C ARG A 198 -7.16 -23.08 -4.75
N ALA A 199 -8.46 -22.93 -4.95
CA ALA A 199 -9.41 -23.21 -3.88
C ALA A 199 -9.22 -24.70 -3.56
N GLU A 200 -8.40 -25.00 -2.55
CA GLU A 200 -8.22 -26.35 -2.05
C GLU A 200 -9.49 -26.74 -1.30
N ALA A 201 -10.55 -27.04 -2.05
CA ALA A 201 -11.82 -27.47 -1.50
C ALA A 201 -11.83 -28.96 -1.13
N ASP A 202 -10.90 -29.80 -1.61
CA ASP A 202 -11.11 -31.27 -1.53
C ASP A 202 -9.88 -32.14 -1.19
N SER A 203 -8.77 -31.59 -0.66
CA SER A 203 -7.73 -32.45 -0.08
C SER A 203 -7.94 -32.59 1.43
N PRO A 204 -8.16 -33.80 1.99
CA PRO A 204 -8.18 -33.99 3.43
C PRO A 204 -6.76 -33.80 3.97
N ALA A 205 -6.42 -32.56 4.26
CA ALA A 205 -5.18 -32.21 4.93
C ALA A 205 -5.16 -32.88 6.31
N LYS A 206 -4.02 -33.45 6.68
CA LYS A 206 -3.80 -33.91 8.06
C LYS A 206 -4.12 -32.76 9.02
N PRO A 207 -4.88 -33.00 10.10
CA PRO A 207 -5.09 -32.00 11.14
C PRO A 207 -3.72 -31.56 11.69
N GLY A 208 -3.35 -30.30 11.48
CA GLY A 208 -2.15 -29.68 12.07
C GLY A 208 -0.95 -29.43 11.14
N ALA A 209 -1.05 -29.60 9.82
CA ALA A 209 0.03 -29.25 8.90
C ALA A 209 -0.40 -28.19 7.88
N ILE A 210 -0.65 -26.98 8.34
CA ILE A 210 -0.87 -25.81 7.48
C ILE A 210 0.50 -25.27 7.04
N ARG A 211 0.70 -25.15 5.73
CA ARG A 211 1.94 -24.66 5.12
C ARG A 211 2.01 -23.14 5.17
N VAL A 212 2.39 -22.58 6.32
CA VAL A 212 2.72 -21.15 6.52
C VAL A 212 4.04 -20.75 5.81
N HIS A 213 4.44 -21.47 4.76
CA HIS A 213 5.74 -21.31 4.10
C HIS A 213 5.61 -20.87 2.64
N SER A 214 4.48 -20.25 2.30
CA SER A 214 4.38 -19.40 1.12
C SER A 214 5.48 -18.32 1.20
N ARG A 215 6.59 -18.54 0.46
CA ARG A 215 7.69 -17.58 0.36
C ARG A 215 7.11 -16.29 -0.19
N LYS A 216 7.16 -15.21 0.62
CA LYS A 216 6.73 -13.86 0.23
C LYS A 216 7.13 -13.58 -1.21
N ARG A 217 6.15 -13.28 -2.06
CA ARG A 217 6.41 -12.85 -3.43
C ARG A 217 6.32 -11.33 -3.53
N LEU A 218 6.99 -10.79 -4.54
CA LEU A 218 6.77 -9.41 -4.93
C LEU A 218 5.37 -9.26 -5.57
N PRO A 219 4.78 -8.06 -5.48
CA PRO A 219 3.61 -7.70 -6.27
C PRO A 219 3.84 -7.92 -7.77
N ARG A 220 2.80 -8.40 -8.46
CA ARG A 220 2.78 -8.60 -9.93
C ARG A 220 2.66 -7.27 -10.69
N TRP A 221 2.08 -6.27 -10.04
CA TRP A 221 2.01 -4.87 -10.49
C TRP A 221 2.07 -3.95 -9.27
N ASP A 222 2.43 -2.69 -9.47
CA ASP A 222 2.77 -1.76 -8.37
C ASP A 222 1.67 -1.61 -7.32
N LEU A 223 0.41 -1.63 -7.74
CA LEU A 223 -0.74 -1.42 -6.87
C LEU A 223 -1.51 -2.71 -6.51
N GLU A 224 -0.92 -3.90 -6.65
CA GLU A 224 -1.61 -5.18 -6.33
C GLU A 224 -2.12 -5.24 -4.90
N VAL A 225 -1.26 -4.93 -3.91
CA VAL A 225 -1.64 -4.90 -2.48
C VAL A 225 -2.85 -4.00 -2.26
N ARG A 226 -2.79 -2.78 -2.81
CA ARG A 226 -3.88 -1.80 -2.68
C ARG A 226 -5.16 -2.25 -3.39
N THR A 227 -5.03 -2.94 -4.53
CA THR A 227 -6.16 -3.51 -5.28
C THR A 227 -6.88 -4.53 -4.40
N LEU A 228 -6.15 -5.50 -3.86
CA LEU A 228 -6.70 -6.62 -3.10
C LEU A 228 -7.34 -6.17 -1.79
N LEU A 229 -6.69 -5.25 -1.05
CA LEU A 229 -7.27 -4.70 0.19
C LEU A 229 -8.58 -3.97 -0.06
N VAL A 230 -8.61 -3.02 -1.01
CA VAL A 230 -9.81 -2.23 -1.29
C VAL A 230 -10.93 -3.10 -1.88
N LEU A 231 -10.58 -4.04 -2.76
CA LEU A 231 -11.53 -4.99 -3.33
C LEU A 231 -12.13 -5.89 -2.24
N GLY A 232 -11.29 -6.46 -1.36
CA GLY A 232 -11.72 -7.30 -0.24
C GLY A 232 -12.73 -6.58 0.65
N THR A 233 -12.42 -5.34 1.05
CA THR A 233 -13.33 -4.52 1.88
C THR A 233 -14.65 -4.22 1.18
N LEU A 234 -14.64 -3.89 -0.12
CA LEU A 234 -15.87 -3.65 -0.88
C LEU A 234 -16.73 -4.92 -1.01
N LEU A 235 -16.09 -6.06 -1.25
CA LEU A 235 -16.78 -7.35 -1.35
C LEU A 235 -17.39 -7.76 -0.01
N GLU A 236 -16.62 -7.63 1.08
CA GLU A 236 -17.09 -7.86 2.46
C GLU A 236 -18.33 -6.99 2.78
N ASN A 237 -18.24 -5.68 2.55
CA ASN A 237 -19.34 -4.74 2.79
C ASN A 237 -20.59 -5.03 1.94
N SER A 238 -20.43 -5.70 0.80
CA SER A 238 -21.53 -6.12 -0.07
C SER A 238 -22.09 -7.51 0.26
N GLY A 239 -21.60 -8.17 1.30
CA GLY A 239 -22.01 -9.51 1.70
C GLY A 239 -21.39 -10.64 0.85
N GLN A 240 -20.45 -10.33 -0.05
CA GLN A 240 -19.76 -11.32 -0.89
C GLN A 240 -18.57 -11.95 -0.15
N ARG A 241 -18.87 -12.68 0.93
CA ARG A 241 -17.88 -13.20 1.89
C ARG A 241 -16.78 -14.04 1.23
N ASP A 242 -17.13 -15.01 0.39
CA ASP A 242 -16.14 -15.93 -0.22
C ASP A 242 -15.16 -15.20 -1.16
N ALA A 243 -15.68 -14.21 -1.90
CA ALA A 243 -14.87 -13.38 -2.77
C ALA A 243 -13.93 -12.46 -1.96
N ALA A 244 -14.40 -11.92 -0.84
CA ALA A 244 -13.57 -11.14 0.08
C ALA A 244 -12.46 -12.01 0.70
N ILE A 245 -12.78 -13.23 1.16
CA ILE A 245 -11.79 -14.20 1.66
C ILE A 245 -10.71 -14.46 0.60
N THR A 246 -11.10 -14.64 -0.66
CA THR A 246 -10.14 -14.87 -1.76
C THR A 246 -9.19 -13.69 -1.97
N ALA A 247 -9.72 -12.45 -1.92
CA ALA A 247 -8.90 -11.25 -2.06
C ALA A 247 -7.93 -11.07 -0.87
N PHE A 248 -8.44 -11.19 0.36
CA PHE A 248 -7.62 -11.04 1.57
C PHE A 248 -6.61 -12.18 1.73
N SER A 249 -6.95 -13.43 1.40
CA SER A 249 -6.01 -14.56 1.45
C SER A 249 -4.85 -14.40 0.48
N THR A 250 -5.10 -13.85 -0.71
CA THR A 250 -4.03 -13.54 -1.66
C THR A 250 -3.08 -12.48 -1.07
N ALA A 251 -3.61 -11.40 -0.50
CA ALA A 251 -2.81 -10.33 0.10
C ALA A 251 -2.08 -10.79 1.38
N ALA A 252 -2.73 -11.58 2.23
CA ALA A 252 -2.16 -12.12 3.46
C ALA A 252 -1.08 -13.16 3.15
N ASN A 253 -1.41 -14.22 2.42
CA ASN A 253 -0.56 -15.40 2.33
C ASN A 253 0.50 -15.29 1.23
N GLU A 254 0.24 -14.58 0.12
CA GLU A 254 1.24 -14.41 -0.95
C GLU A 254 2.10 -13.16 -0.76
N LEU A 255 1.47 -12.05 -0.34
CA LEU A 255 2.12 -10.74 -0.24
C LEU A 255 2.55 -10.38 1.20
N GLN A 256 2.13 -11.16 2.20
CA GLN A 256 2.43 -10.94 3.62
C GLN A 256 2.02 -9.53 4.08
N VAL A 257 0.80 -9.13 3.73
CA VAL A 257 0.20 -7.85 4.11
C VAL A 257 -0.50 -8.00 5.46
N PRO A 258 0.00 -7.37 6.55
CA PRO A 258 -0.56 -7.55 7.89
C PRO A 258 -2.04 -7.21 8.01
N GLU A 259 -2.48 -6.12 7.36
CA GLU A 259 -3.88 -5.69 7.38
C GLU A 259 -4.79 -6.74 6.74
N ALA A 260 -4.32 -7.45 5.71
CA ALA A 260 -5.08 -8.52 5.08
C ALA A 260 -5.23 -9.73 6.00
N HIS A 261 -4.23 -10.05 6.83
CA HIS A 261 -4.35 -11.10 7.86
C HIS A 261 -5.45 -10.76 8.86
N TYR A 262 -5.51 -9.50 9.32
CA TYR A 262 -6.58 -9.05 10.22
C TYR A 262 -7.97 -9.24 9.60
N HIS A 263 -8.19 -8.72 8.40
CA HIS A 263 -9.48 -8.85 7.71
C HIS A 263 -9.86 -10.31 7.43
N LEU A 264 -8.90 -11.13 6.98
CA LEU A 264 -9.12 -12.55 6.76
C LEU A 264 -9.58 -13.25 8.04
N ALA A 265 -8.92 -12.99 9.18
CA ALA A 265 -9.29 -13.60 10.45
C ALA A 265 -10.70 -13.22 10.93
N LEU A 266 -11.19 -12.02 10.62
CA LEU A 266 -12.57 -11.62 10.92
C LEU A 266 -13.60 -12.34 10.02
N LEU A 267 -13.18 -12.77 8.84
CA LEU A 267 -13.99 -13.54 7.89
C LEU A 267 -13.89 -15.06 8.08
N LEU A 268 -13.07 -15.55 9.01
CA LEU A 268 -13.06 -16.97 9.40
C LEU A 268 -14.11 -17.26 10.48
N SER A 269 -14.46 -18.54 10.63
CA SER A 269 -15.32 -18.97 11.74
C SER A 269 -14.63 -18.69 13.08
N PRO A 270 -15.37 -18.34 14.16
CA PRO A 270 -14.76 -18.16 15.48
C PRO A 270 -13.99 -19.39 15.99
N ASP A 271 -14.37 -20.58 15.54
CA ASP A 271 -13.76 -21.86 15.90
C ASP A 271 -12.69 -22.32 14.90
N ASP A 272 -12.42 -21.53 13.86
CA ASP A 272 -11.39 -21.84 12.88
C ASP A 272 -9.99 -21.69 13.50
N PRO A 273 -9.14 -22.74 13.48
CA PRO A 273 -7.80 -22.65 14.05
C PRO A 273 -6.91 -21.61 13.35
N GLU A 274 -7.14 -21.30 12.07
CA GLU A 274 -6.34 -20.30 11.33
C GLU A 274 -6.61 -18.86 11.78
N ARG A 275 -7.75 -18.63 12.43
CA ARG A 275 -8.16 -17.30 12.89
C ARG A 275 -7.15 -16.70 13.87
N GLU A 276 -6.71 -17.49 14.83
CA GLU A 276 -5.74 -17.04 15.84
C GLU A 276 -4.39 -16.71 15.22
N GLU A 277 -3.94 -17.55 14.29
CA GLU A 277 -2.67 -17.39 13.61
C GLU A 277 -2.63 -16.06 12.84
N HIS A 278 -3.65 -15.81 12.03
CA HIS A 278 -3.77 -14.58 11.27
C HIS A 278 -3.87 -13.34 12.17
N LEU A 279 -4.66 -13.39 13.24
CA LEU A 279 -4.71 -12.29 14.21
C LEU A 279 -3.34 -12.04 14.87
N SER A 280 -2.60 -13.10 15.20
CA SER A 280 -1.27 -13.00 15.81
C SER A 280 -0.27 -12.36 14.85
N VAL A 281 -0.26 -12.77 13.58
CA VAL A 281 0.58 -12.15 12.54
C VAL A 281 0.25 -10.66 12.40
N ALA A 282 -1.03 -10.31 12.35
CA ALA A 282 -1.47 -8.92 12.25
C ALA A 282 -1.04 -8.10 13.48
N ALA A 283 -1.28 -8.61 14.69
CA ALA A 283 -0.94 -7.95 15.95
C ALA A 283 0.58 -7.74 16.12
N LEU A 284 1.39 -8.77 15.84
CA LEU A 284 2.85 -8.68 15.90
C LEU A 284 3.43 -7.72 14.87
N SER A 285 2.68 -7.44 13.80
CA SER A 285 3.02 -6.44 12.79
C SER A 285 2.49 -5.03 13.11
N GLY A 286 1.87 -4.84 14.26
CA GLY A 286 1.34 -3.54 14.70
C GLY A 286 -0.05 -3.19 14.18
N VAL A 287 -0.83 -4.15 13.67
CA VAL A 287 -2.24 -3.91 13.29
C VAL A 287 -3.10 -3.85 14.55
N GLU A 288 -3.34 -2.64 15.04
CA GLU A 288 -4.01 -2.37 16.32
C GLU A 288 -5.39 -3.03 16.45
N GLY A 289 -6.14 -3.09 15.35
CA GLY A 289 -7.46 -3.74 15.31
C GLY A 289 -7.46 -5.22 15.71
N ALA A 290 -6.30 -5.90 15.63
CA ALA A 290 -6.17 -7.31 15.97
C ALA A 290 -6.04 -7.59 17.48
N PHE A 291 -5.70 -6.59 18.30
CA PHE A 291 -5.44 -6.78 19.73
C PHE A 291 -6.71 -7.20 20.50
N VAL A 292 -7.84 -6.53 20.27
CA VAL A 292 -9.10 -6.84 20.97
C VAL A 292 -9.59 -8.25 20.64
N PRO A 293 -9.70 -8.68 19.36
CA PRO A 293 -10.06 -10.06 19.04
C PRO A 293 -9.14 -11.11 19.68
N LEU A 294 -7.83 -10.87 19.75
CA LEU A 294 -6.89 -11.78 20.45
C LEU A 294 -7.16 -11.85 21.95
N ALA A 295 -7.40 -10.70 22.59
CA ALA A 295 -7.76 -10.64 24.00
C ALA A 295 -9.02 -11.47 24.30
N GLU A 296 -10.05 -11.37 23.45
CA GLU A 296 -11.27 -12.15 23.57
C GLU A 296 -11.02 -13.66 23.40
N MET A 297 -10.19 -14.06 22.43
CA MET A 297 -9.84 -15.46 22.22
C MET A 297 -9.09 -16.05 23.41
N GLU A 298 -8.08 -15.34 23.93
CA GLU A 298 -7.36 -15.74 25.14
C GLU A 298 -8.28 -15.79 26.36
N GLY A 299 -9.22 -14.85 26.50
CA GLY A 299 -10.25 -14.87 27.53
C GLY A 299 -11.11 -16.13 27.47
N LYS A 300 -11.56 -16.53 26.28
CA LYS A 300 -12.33 -17.78 26.07
C LYS A 300 -11.50 -19.02 26.44
N LYS A 301 -10.23 -19.08 26.04
CA LYS A 301 -9.31 -20.16 26.43
C LYS A 301 -9.13 -20.23 27.94
N ALA A 302 -9.03 -19.07 28.61
CA ALA A 302 -8.91 -19.01 30.06
C ALA A 302 -10.14 -19.61 30.78
N VAL A 303 -11.34 -19.34 30.25
CA VAL A 303 -12.61 -19.92 30.76
C VAL A 303 -12.66 -21.42 30.51
N ALA A 304 -12.32 -21.88 29.30
CA ALA A 304 -12.31 -23.30 28.95
C ALA A 304 -11.31 -24.09 29.80
N ALA A 305 -10.09 -23.57 29.98
CA ALA A 305 -9.06 -24.18 30.83
C ALA A 305 -9.50 -24.28 32.30
N LYS A 306 -10.22 -23.26 32.81
CA LYS A 306 -10.80 -23.28 34.15
C LYS A 306 -11.86 -24.37 34.29
N ALA A 307 -12.77 -24.48 33.32
CA ALA A 307 -13.80 -25.51 33.29
C ALA A 307 -13.20 -26.93 33.24
N ALA A 308 -12.07 -27.09 32.55
CA ALA A 308 -11.29 -28.32 32.50
C ALA A 308 -10.42 -28.59 33.75
N GLY A 309 -10.50 -27.75 34.79
CA GLY A 309 -9.74 -27.92 36.05
C GLY A 309 -8.27 -27.48 35.99
N SER A 310 -7.80 -26.93 34.86
CA SER A 310 -6.41 -26.49 34.70
C SER A 310 -6.23 -25.02 35.13
N ARG A 311 -5.96 -24.81 36.43
CA ARG A 311 -5.79 -23.47 37.02
C ARG A 311 -4.64 -22.69 36.39
N GLU A 312 -3.51 -23.34 36.17
CA GLU A 312 -2.30 -22.71 35.60
C GLU A 312 -2.55 -22.21 34.18
N LYS A 313 -3.09 -23.06 33.28
CA LYS A 313 -3.46 -22.66 31.92
C LYS A 313 -4.47 -21.53 31.91
N SER A 314 -5.47 -21.59 32.81
CA SER A 314 -6.46 -20.51 32.94
C SER A 314 -5.80 -19.18 33.34
N ALA A 315 -4.87 -19.20 34.29
CA ALA A 315 -4.15 -18.00 34.72
C ALA A 315 -3.26 -17.44 33.61
N HIS A 316 -2.55 -18.31 32.87
CA HIS A 316 -1.73 -17.91 31.74
C HIS A 316 -2.54 -17.20 30.64
N HIS A 317 -3.63 -17.83 30.16
CA HIS A 317 -4.48 -17.23 29.14
C HIS A 317 -5.14 -15.93 29.61
N ARG A 318 -5.49 -15.81 30.90
CA ARG A 318 -5.99 -14.54 31.46
C ARG A 318 -4.93 -13.44 31.39
N ALA A 319 -3.67 -13.75 31.71
CA ALA A 319 -2.58 -12.78 31.63
C ALA A 319 -2.34 -12.33 30.19
N MET A 320 -2.35 -13.26 29.23
CA MET A 320 -2.25 -12.94 27.79
C MET A 320 -3.39 -12.04 27.32
N ALA A 321 -4.63 -12.36 27.71
CA ALA A 321 -5.79 -11.53 27.39
C ALA A 321 -5.63 -10.09 27.91
N GLN A 322 -5.13 -9.92 29.13
CA GLN A 322 -4.86 -8.60 29.70
C GLN A 322 -3.78 -7.85 28.92
N GLN A 323 -2.68 -8.51 28.56
CA GLN A 323 -1.60 -7.89 27.79
C GLN A 323 -2.10 -7.36 26.44
N TRP A 324 -2.91 -8.14 25.72
CA TRP A 324 -3.51 -7.68 24.47
C TRP A 324 -4.46 -6.50 24.66
N LEU A 325 -5.25 -6.51 25.74
CA LEU A 325 -6.13 -5.38 26.05
C LEU A 325 -5.35 -4.11 26.40
N ASP A 326 -4.25 -4.23 27.16
CA ASP A 326 -3.38 -3.09 27.48
C ASP A 326 -2.76 -2.47 26.23
N LEU A 327 -2.35 -3.30 25.26
CA LEU A 327 -1.88 -2.83 23.94
C LEU A 327 -2.99 -2.13 23.15
N ALA A 328 -4.22 -2.64 23.18
CA ALA A 328 -5.36 -2.00 22.55
C ALA A 328 -5.68 -0.63 23.17
N LEU A 329 -5.60 -0.51 24.49
CA LEU A 329 -5.78 0.77 25.19
C LEU A 329 -4.67 1.77 24.85
N HIS A 330 -3.42 1.30 24.80
CA HIS A 330 -2.29 2.16 24.42
C HIS A 330 -2.44 2.70 22.99
N ALA A 331 -2.85 1.85 22.04
CA ALA A 331 -3.12 2.25 20.65
C ALA A 331 -4.17 3.38 20.55
N LEU A 332 -5.25 3.29 21.35
CA LEU A 332 -6.29 4.32 21.41
C LEU A 332 -5.79 5.67 21.96
N ASP A 333 -4.80 5.65 22.85
CA ASP A 333 -4.19 6.85 23.42
C ASP A 333 -3.20 7.50 22.45
N THR A 334 -2.49 6.70 21.64
CA THR A 334 -1.54 7.21 20.63
C THR A 334 -2.18 7.66 19.32
N GLY A 335 -3.42 7.20 19.04
CA GLY A 335 -4.16 7.52 17.82
C GLY A 335 -4.93 8.85 17.82
N LYS A 336 -4.84 9.65 18.89
CA LYS A 336 -5.47 10.98 19.01
C LYS A 336 -4.51 12.11 18.62
#